data_AF-A0A4N9BR20-F1
#
_entry.id   AF-A0A4N9BR20-F1
#
_cell.length_a   1.000
_cell.length_b   1.000
_cell.length_c   1.000
_cell.angle_alpha   90.00
_cell.angle_beta   90.00
_cell.angle_gamma   90.00
#
_symmetry.space_group_name_H-M   'P 1'
#
loop_
_entity.id
_entity.type
_entity.pdbx_description
1 polymer ?
#
loop_
_entity_poly.entity_id
_entity_poly.type
_entity_poly.pdbx_seq_one_letter_code
_entity_poly.pdbx_strand_id
1 'polypeptide(L)'
;MNVKKIMSIFQSFYVDVSIEELTLTLPISFVKRFEYTQMTFHKESFLLIKEKRRGSLSSFVTQARTMGEKANMDVVLVFSKLSDSEKSNYFKLEFRL
;
A
#
# COMPACT_ATOMS: atom_id res chain seq x y z
N MET A 1 -3.75 -10.25 -0.09
CA MET A 1 -2.73 -9.59 -0.95
C MET A 1 -1.78 -10.66 -1.45
N ASN A 2 -1.29 -10.61 -2.69
CA ASN A 2 -0.41 -11.68 -3.19
C ASN A 2 1.06 -11.35 -2.89
N VAL A 3 1.50 -11.70 -1.69
CA VAL A 3 2.86 -11.43 -1.18
C VAL A 3 3.93 -12.04 -2.09
N LYS A 4 3.76 -13.30 -2.51
CA LYS A 4 4.70 -13.98 -3.41
C LYS A 4 4.90 -13.22 -4.73
N LYS A 5 3.82 -12.69 -5.30
CA LYS A 5 3.90 -11.90 -6.53
C LYS A 5 4.63 -10.57 -6.30
N ILE A 6 4.39 -9.90 -5.18
CA ILE A 6 5.08 -8.65 -4.83
C ILE A 6 6.58 -8.90 -4.70
N MET A 7 6.98 -9.91 -3.92
CA MET A 7 8.40 -10.30 -3.77
C MET A 7 9.05 -10.60 -5.13
N SER A 8 8.37 -11.37 -6.00
CA SER A 8 8.87 -11.70 -7.33
C SER A 8 9.08 -10.47 -8.23
N ILE A 9 8.26 -9.42 -8.09
CA ILE A 9 8.44 -8.17 -8.84
C ILE A 9 9.73 -7.49 -8.38
N PHE A 10 9.94 -7.28 -7.08
CA PHE A 10 11.17 -6.66 -6.57
C PHE A 10 12.43 -7.47 -6.93
N GLN A 11 12.37 -8.79 -6.80
CA GLN A 11 13.47 -9.68 -7.19
C GLN A 11 13.82 -9.57 -8.68
N SER A 12 12.85 -9.32 -9.56
CA SER A 12 13.11 -9.10 -10.99
C SER A 12 13.93 -7.83 -11.26
N PHE A 13 13.98 -6.91 -10.31
CA PHE A 13 14.82 -5.72 -10.32
C PHE A 13 16.08 -5.88 -9.44
N TYR A 14 16.43 -7.10 -9.03
CA TYR A 14 17.53 -7.39 -8.10
C TYR A 14 17.39 -6.68 -6.74
N VAL A 15 16.15 -6.37 -6.34
CA VAL A 15 15.83 -5.75 -5.06
C VAL A 15 15.33 -6.85 -4.11
N ASP A 16 16.05 -7.05 -3.02
CA ASP A 16 15.66 -8.01 -1.98
C ASP A 16 14.79 -7.35 -0.92
N VAL A 17 13.60 -7.91 -0.67
CA VAL A 17 12.62 -7.36 0.28
C VAL A 17 12.12 -8.45 1.21
N SER A 18 12.00 -8.13 2.50
CA SER A 18 11.24 -8.94 3.45
C SER A 18 9.80 -8.45 3.48
N ILE A 19 8.84 -9.36 3.55
CA ILE A 19 7.43 -9.02 3.74
C ILE A 19 6.88 -9.83 4.92
N GLU A 20 6.43 -9.13 5.94
CA GLU A 20 6.03 -9.69 7.23
C GLU A 20 4.66 -9.17 7.64
N GLU A 21 3.93 -9.99 8.39
CA GLU A 21 2.65 -9.58 8.98
C GLU A 21 2.86 -8.43 9.95
N LEU A 22 2.00 -7.42 9.83
CA LEU A 22 2.02 -6.25 10.71
C LEU A 22 0.72 -6.23 11.50
N THR A 23 0.81 -6.09 12.83
CA THR A 23 -0.36 -5.90 13.68
C THR A 23 -0.47 -4.42 14.04
N LEU A 24 -1.51 -3.76 13.54
CA LEU A 24 -1.84 -2.37 13.86
C LEU A 24 -3.13 -2.34 14.67
N THR A 25 -3.15 -1.57 15.75
CA THR A 25 -4.36 -1.29 16.52
C THR A 25 -5.21 -0.27 15.76
N LEU A 26 -6.09 -0.76 14.89
CA LEU A 26 -6.93 0.05 14.01
C LEU A 26 -8.41 -0.05 14.39
N PRO A 27 -9.21 1.00 14.10
CA PRO A 27 -10.66 0.90 14.18
C PRO A 27 -11.20 -0.24 13.29
N ILE A 28 -12.27 -0.91 13.74
CA ILE A 28 -12.87 -2.06 13.04
C ILE A 28 -13.22 -1.73 11.58
N SER A 29 -13.61 -0.50 11.27
CA SER A 29 -13.91 -0.03 9.91
C SER A 29 -12.71 -0.16 8.96
N PHE A 30 -11.48 0.11 9.44
CA PHE A 30 -10.26 -0.01 8.66
C PHE A 30 -9.88 -1.48 8.43
N VAL A 31 -9.97 -2.31 9.47
CA VAL A 31 -9.68 -3.76 9.37
C VAL A 31 -10.58 -4.45 8.35
N LYS A 32 -11.85 -4.03 8.26
CA LYS A 32 -12.80 -4.54 7.25
C LYS A 32 -12.50 -4.03 5.84
N ARG A 33 -11.90 -2.85 5.69
CA ARG A 33 -11.70 -2.19 4.39
C ARG A 33 -10.35 -2.52 3.76
N PHE A 34 -9.30 -2.74 4.55
CA PHE A 34 -7.94 -2.88 4.07
C PHE A 34 -7.31 -4.23 4.38
N GLU A 35 -6.43 -4.67 3.50
CA GLU A 35 -5.35 -5.62 3.78
C GLU A 35 -4.07 -4.81 3.88
N TYR A 36 -3.20 -5.15 4.84
CA TYR A 36 -1.93 -4.46 5.01
C TYR A 36 -0.86 -5.43 5.53
N THR A 37 0.40 -5.11 5.26
CA THR A 37 1.58 -5.86 5.70
C THR A 37 2.76 -4.91 5.75
N GLN A 38 3.82 -5.27 6.46
CA GLN A 38 5.09 -4.53 6.40
C GLN A 38 5.96 -5.10 5.29
N MET A 39 6.59 -4.21 4.52
CA MET A 39 7.68 -4.56 3.62
C MET A 39 8.95 -3.85 4.10
N THR A 40 10.03 -4.60 4.29
CA THR A 40 11.32 -4.05 4.68
C THR A 40 12.27 -4.15 3.49
N PHE A 41 12.87 -3.02 3.13
CA PHE A 41 13.95 -2.94 2.16
C PHE A 41 15.16 -2.30 2.85
N HIS A 42 16.27 -3.04 2.93
CA HIS A 42 17.42 -2.67 3.75
C HIS A 42 17.05 -2.31 5.21
N LYS A 43 17.13 -1.03 5.58
CA LYS A 43 16.84 -0.51 6.93
C LYS A 43 15.54 0.27 6.99
N GLU A 44 14.78 0.30 5.90
CA GLU A 44 13.55 1.08 5.78
C GLU A 44 12.34 0.15 5.70
N SER A 45 11.30 0.51 6.44
CA SER A 45 10.05 -0.24 6.51
C SER A 45 8.92 0.57 5.90
N PHE A 46 8.16 -0.08 5.02
CA PHE A 46 7.05 0.48 4.30
C PHE A 46 5.76 -0.26 4.66
N LEU A 47 4.68 0.48 4.83
CA LEU A 47 3.34 -0.06 4.97
C LEU A 47 2.78 -0.35 3.57
N LEU A 48 2.72 -1.62 3.20
CA LEU A 48 1.96 -2.03 2.02
C LEU A 48 0.48 -2.07 2.39
N ILE A 49 -0.36 -1.37 1.63
CA ILE A 49 -1.80 -1.33 1.88
C ILE A 49 -2.59 -1.58 0.60
N LYS A 50 -3.67 -2.36 0.72
CA LYS A 50 -4.58 -2.71 -0.37
C LYS A 50 -6.03 -2.60 0.09
N GLU A 51 -6.89 -1.99 -0.72
CA GLU A 51 -8.34 -2.06 -0.51
C GLU A 51 -8.89 -3.47 -0.80
N LYS A 52 -9.68 -4.02 0.15
CA LYS A 52 -10.47 -5.24 -0.03
C LYS A 52 -11.64 -5.02 -0.99
N ARG A 53 -12.28 -3.86 -0.88
CA ARG A 53 -13.36 -3.39 -1.75
C ARG A 53 -13.01 -2.00 -2.26
N ARG A 54 -13.15 -1.82 -3.57
CA ARG A 54 -12.72 -0.61 -4.27
C ARG A 54 -13.56 0.59 -3.86
N GLY A 55 -12.92 1.63 -3.35
CA GLY A 55 -13.50 2.96 -3.15
C GLY A 55 -13.04 3.95 -4.21
N SER A 56 -13.20 5.24 -3.94
CA SER A 56 -12.54 6.27 -4.75
C SER A 56 -11.04 6.32 -4.44
N LEU A 57 -10.23 6.60 -5.47
CA LEU A 57 -8.77 6.71 -5.34
C LEU A 57 -8.36 7.75 -4.28
N SER A 58 -9.00 8.92 -4.27
CA SER A 58 -8.72 9.97 -3.28
C SER A 58 -8.99 9.50 -1.86
N SER A 59 -10.12 8.82 -1.64
CA SER A 59 -10.48 8.25 -0.34
C SER A 59 -9.43 7.22 0.10
N PHE A 60 -8.98 6.36 -0.82
CA PHE A 60 -7.95 5.37 -0.53
C PHE A 60 -6.63 6.03 -0.12
N VAL A 61 -6.13 6.98 -0.91
CA VAL A 61 -4.88 7.71 -0.63
C VAL A 61 -4.94 8.39 0.74
N THR A 62 -6.03 9.10 1.06
CA THR A 62 -6.17 9.78 2.35
C THR A 62 -6.14 8.81 3.52
N GLN A 63 -6.92 7.72 3.47
CA GLN A 63 -6.95 6.74 4.57
C GLN A 63 -5.64 5.99 4.71
N ALA A 64 -4.98 5.68 3.59
CA ALA A 64 -3.68 5.03 3.57
C ALA A 64 -2.62 5.89 4.27
N ARG A 65 -2.59 7.21 4.01
CA ARG A 65 -1.71 8.15 4.73
C ARG A 65 -1.97 8.16 6.22
N THR A 66 -3.22 8.26 6.64
CA THR A 66 -3.58 8.20 8.06
C THR A 66 -3.12 6.89 8.72
N MET A 67 -3.13 5.77 7.98
CA MET A 67 -2.58 4.51 8.49
C MET A 67 -1.05 4.53 8.57
N GLY A 68 -0.37 5.11 7.58
CA GLY A 68 1.09 5.30 7.59
C GLY A 68 1.56 6.16 8.76
N GLU A 69 0.91 7.29 8.99
CA GLU A 69 1.18 8.18 10.14
C GLU A 69 1.05 7.43 11.47
N LYS A 70 0.01 6.60 11.63
CA LYS A 70 -0.17 5.78 12.84
C LYS A 70 0.85 4.67 12.98
N ALA A 71 1.32 4.11 11.86
CA ALA A 71 2.33 3.06 11.84
C ALA A 71 3.77 3.63 11.90
N ASN A 72 3.93 4.95 11.79
CA ASN A 72 5.22 5.62 11.58
C ASN A 72 6.01 5.02 10.42
N MET A 73 5.32 4.80 9.28
CA MET A 73 5.88 4.20 8.06
C MET A 73 5.40 4.95 6.82
N ASP A 74 6.27 5.04 5.83
CA ASP A 74 5.87 5.44 4.48
C ASP A 74 4.97 4.37 3.87
N VAL A 75 4.08 4.80 2.97
CA VAL A 75 2.97 3.96 2.49
C VAL A 75 3.13 3.64 1.01
N VAL A 76 3.02 2.35 0.69
CA VAL A 76 2.97 1.86 -0.68
C VAL A 76 1.57 1.33 -0.97
N LEU A 77 0.91 1.94 -1.94
CA LEU A 77 -0.44 1.55 -2.36
C LEU A 77 -0.37 0.37 -3.32
N VAL A 78 -1.05 -0.72 -2.97
CA VAL A 78 -1.12 -1.94 -3.76
C VAL A 78 -2.49 -2.05 -4.42
N PHE A 79 -2.51 -2.08 -5.74
CA PHE A 79 -3.73 -2.19 -6.54
C PHE A 79 -3.83 -3.56 -7.21
N SER A 80 -5.03 -4.17 -7.21
CA SER A 80 -5.28 -5.39 -8.01
C SER A 80 -5.32 -5.09 -9.51
N LYS A 81 -5.95 -3.97 -9.86
CA LYS A 81 -6.12 -3.46 -11.23
C LYS A 81 -6.39 -1.95 -11.13
N LEU A 82 -5.72 -1.18 -11.97
CA LEU A 82 -6.01 0.23 -12.21
C LEU A 82 -6.60 0.36 -13.61
N SER A 83 -7.71 1.08 -13.76
CA SER A 83 -8.18 1.51 -15.07
C SER A 83 -7.26 2.61 -15.62
N ASP A 84 -7.26 2.83 -16.93
CA ASP A 84 -6.40 3.85 -17.54
C ASP A 84 -6.75 5.27 -17.08
N SER A 85 -8.03 5.52 -16.80
CA SER A 85 -8.51 6.77 -16.19
C SER A 85 -7.95 6.99 -14.78
N GLU A 86 -7.85 5.94 -13.97
CA GLU A 86 -7.27 6.02 -12.62
C GLU A 86 -5.76 6.16 -12.67
N LYS A 87 -5.07 5.50 -13.62
CA LYS A 87 -3.63 5.72 -13.83
C LYS A 87 -3.35 7.19 -14.12
N SER A 88 -4.10 7.81 -15.03
CA SER A 88 -3.99 9.24 -15.35
C SER A 88 -4.22 10.13 -14.12
N ASN A 89 -5.25 9.83 -13.33
CA ASN A 89 -5.53 10.58 -12.09
C ASN A 89 -4.47 10.34 -11.00
N TYR A 90 -3.89 9.15 -10.91
CA TYR A 90 -2.82 8.83 -9.97
C TYR A 90 -1.58 9.68 -10.26
N PHE A 91 -1.11 9.68 -11.52
CA PHE A 91 0.01 10.53 -11.92
C PHE A 91 -0.26 12.00 -11.59
N LYS A 92 -1.46 12.51 -11.88
CA LYS A 92 -1.84 13.90 -11.55
C LYS A 92 -1.87 14.18 -10.04
N LEU A 93 -2.23 13.20 -9.21
CA LEU A 93 -2.24 13.37 -7.75
C LEU A 93 -0.81 13.44 -7.20
N GLU A 94 0.10 12.64 -7.75
CA GLU A 94 1.52 12.62 -7.37
C GLU A 94 2.21 13.95 -7.70
N PHE A 95 1.94 14.55 -8.87
CA PHE A 95 2.55 15.83 -9.30
C PHE A 95 1.92 17.09 -8.67
N ARG A 96 0.88 16.94 -7.83
CA ARG A 96 0.25 18.07 -7.12
C ARG A 96 0.74 18.21 -5.67
N LEU A 97 1.64 17.34 -5.26
CA LEU A 97 2.26 17.27 -3.94
C LEU A 97 3.77 17.55 -4.07
#